data_AF-A0A401Z0W1-F1
#
_entry.id   AF-A0A401Z0W1-F1
#
_cell.length_a   1.000
_cell.length_b   1.000
_cell.length_c   1.000
_cell.angle_alpha   90.00
_cell.angle_beta   90.00
_cell.angle_gamma   90.00
#
_symmetry.space_group_name_H-M   'P 1'
#
loop_
_entity.id
_entity.type
_entity.pdbx_description
1 polymer ?
#
loop_
_entity_poly.entity_id
_entity_poly.type
_entity_poly.pdbx_seq_one_letter_code
_entity_poly.pdbx_strand_id
1 'polypeptide(L)'
;MCITTPAADAMTAQQLAEKLKAGGQAIGEITVFDETTDPNHQLGRPGQYSAKVGFVDTRVNLADAVDTPGDISRGGGIKVRPNRAAARKRADYIRKITAALGMPTMREYDCVRGGYLLRITQTLTPARTRRTKPP
;
A
#
# COMPACT_ATOMS: atom_id res chain seq x y z
N MET A 1 9.94 21.55 17.28
CA MET A 1 9.86 20.32 16.45
C MET A 1 8.74 19.47 17.04
N CYS A 2 7.52 19.53 16.50
CA CYS A 2 6.39 18.78 17.06
C CYS A 2 6.37 17.38 16.42
N ILE A 3 6.99 16.43 17.10
CA ILE A 3 6.93 15.00 16.77
C ILE A 3 5.54 14.52 17.17
N THR A 4 4.69 14.28 16.18
CA THR A 4 3.43 13.56 16.41
C THR A 4 3.78 12.08 16.49
N THR A 5 4.02 11.58 17.70
CA THR A 5 4.23 10.16 17.97
C THR A 5 3.01 9.39 17.46
N PRO A 6 3.14 8.39 16.58
CA PRO A 6 2.03 7.49 16.27
C PRO A 6 1.59 6.81 17.57
N ALA A 7 0.27 6.69 17.78
CA ALA A 7 -0.29 6.04 18.97
C ALA A 7 0.34 4.64 19.15
N ALA A 8 0.76 4.32 20.38
CA ALA A 8 1.54 3.13 20.72
C ALA A 8 0.89 1.78 20.32
N ASP A 9 -0.41 1.77 20.00
CA ASP A 9 -1.18 0.59 19.60
C ASP A 9 -1.40 0.44 18.08
N ALA A 10 -0.94 1.39 17.25
CA ALA A 10 -1.12 1.31 15.81
C ALA A 10 -0.06 0.39 15.17
N MET A 11 -0.48 -0.76 14.63
CA MET A 11 0.40 -1.65 13.86
C MET A 11 1.15 -0.87 12.77
N THR A 12 2.44 -1.16 12.58
CA THR A 12 3.22 -0.65 11.45
C THR A 12 2.75 -1.25 10.12
N ALA A 13 3.18 -0.67 9.00
CA ALA A 13 2.90 -1.23 7.68
C ALA A 13 3.46 -2.66 7.52
N GLN A 14 4.64 -2.92 8.08
CA GLN A 14 5.29 -4.23 8.05
C GLN A 14 4.51 -5.26 8.89
N GLN A 15 4.20 -4.93 10.15
CA GLN A 15 3.44 -5.82 11.02
C GLN A 15 2.09 -6.19 10.41
N LEU A 16 1.43 -5.24 9.74
CA LEU A 16 0.17 -5.49 9.05
C LEU A 16 0.36 -6.44 7.85
N ALA A 17 1.40 -6.25 7.03
CA ALA A 17 1.70 -7.15 5.91
C ALA A 17 2.03 -8.57 6.38
N GLU A 18 2.85 -8.71 7.43
CA GLU A 18 3.18 -10.00 8.05
C GLU A 18 1.93 -10.69 8.61
N LYS A 19 1.05 -9.95 9.28
CA LYS A 19 -0.23 -10.49 9.78
C LYS A 19 -1.14 -10.97 8.65
N LEU A 20 -1.24 -10.22 7.55
CA LEU A 20 -2.01 -10.62 6.39
C LEU A 20 -1.42 -11.88 5.73
N LYS A 21 -0.09 -11.95 5.60
CA LYS A 21 0.64 -13.13 5.11
C LYS A 21 0.37 -14.35 5.98
N ALA A 22 0.53 -14.23 7.30
CA ALA A 22 0.23 -15.29 8.26
C ALA A 22 -1.25 -15.73 8.22
N GLY A 23 -2.15 -14.80 7.88
CA GLY A 23 -3.58 -15.07 7.67
C GLY A 23 -3.91 -15.72 6.32
N GLY A 24 -2.93 -16.20 5.56
CA GLY A 24 -3.12 -16.92 4.29
C GLY A 24 -3.38 -16.02 3.08
N GLN A 25 -3.16 -14.71 3.19
CA GLN A 25 -3.15 -13.86 2.00
C GLN A 25 -1.93 -14.19 1.14
N ALA A 26 -2.07 -14.02 -0.17
CA ALA A 26 -1.03 -14.31 -1.17
C ALA A 26 0.12 -13.29 -1.14
N ILE A 27 0.71 -13.04 0.02
CA ILE A 27 1.79 -12.07 0.23
C ILE A 27 3.11 -12.85 0.32
N GLY A 28 4.01 -12.58 -0.62
CA GLY A 28 5.35 -13.14 -0.70
C GLY A 28 6.38 -12.29 0.03
N GLU A 29 7.39 -11.84 -0.70
CA GLU A 29 8.42 -10.91 -0.22
C GLU A 29 7.81 -9.57 0.18
N ILE A 30 8.30 -8.98 1.28
CA ILE A 30 7.87 -7.68 1.79
C ILE A 30 9.08 -6.74 1.76
N THR A 31 8.92 -5.60 1.09
CA THR A 31 9.91 -4.53 1.03
C THR A 31 9.46 -3.40 1.97
N VAL A 32 10.26 -3.13 3.00
CA VAL A 32 10.01 -2.02 3.94
C VAL A 32 10.71 -0.77 3.42
N PHE A 33 9.98 0.35 3.43
CA PHE A 33 10.53 1.64 3.00
C PHE A 33 10.82 2.52 4.21
N ASP A 34 11.91 3.28 4.13
CA ASP A 34 12.26 4.39 5.01
C ASP A 34 12.18 5.74 4.26
N GLU A 35 12.56 6.82 4.93
CA GLU A 35 12.47 8.19 4.38
C GLU A 35 13.40 8.41 3.17
N THR A 36 14.47 7.62 3.06
CA THR A 36 15.47 7.68 1.99
C THR A 36 15.13 6.79 0.80
N THR A 37 14.44 5.67 1.05
CA THR A 37 14.12 4.65 0.05
C THR A 37 12.69 4.79 -0.50
N ASP A 38 11.82 5.61 0.12
CA ASP A 38 10.47 5.83 -0.41
C ASP A 38 10.49 6.60 -1.75
N PRO A 39 10.07 5.99 -2.88
CA PRO A 39 10.10 6.63 -4.19
C PRO A 39 9.21 7.87 -4.33
N ASN A 40 8.25 8.10 -3.41
CA ASN A 40 7.46 9.34 -3.45
C ASN A 40 8.06 10.44 -2.57
N HIS A 41 9.12 10.14 -1.81
CA HIS A 41 9.71 11.00 -0.79
C HIS A 41 8.67 11.61 0.15
N GLN A 42 7.62 10.86 0.51
CA GLN A 42 6.50 11.35 1.34
C GLN A 42 6.51 10.73 2.74
N LEU A 43 7.25 9.64 2.96
CA LEU A 43 7.33 9.00 4.27
C LEU A 43 7.88 9.98 5.33
N GLY A 44 7.25 10.01 6.50
CA GLY A 44 7.68 10.83 7.64
C GLY A 44 7.34 12.33 7.53
N ARG A 45 6.92 12.82 6.36
CA ARG A 45 6.61 14.24 6.16
C ARG A 45 5.28 14.65 6.80
N PRO A 46 5.15 15.92 7.25
CA PRO A 46 3.91 16.44 7.82
C PRO A 46 2.69 16.20 6.91
N GLY A 47 1.63 15.64 7.49
CA GLY A 47 0.37 15.33 6.78
C GLY A 47 0.43 14.15 5.79
N GLN A 48 1.56 13.43 5.72
CA GLN A 48 1.73 12.28 4.83
C GLN A 48 1.54 10.94 5.57
N TYR A 49 2.24 9.89 5.15
CA TYR A 49 2.18 8.57 5.77
C TYR A 49 3.40 8.35 6.68
N SER A 50 3.19 7.62 7.77
CA SER A 50 4.20 7.32 8.78
C SER A 50 4.90 5.98 8.57
N ALA A 51 4.31 5.08 7.78
CA ALA A 51 4.92 3.81 7.40
C ALA A 51 4.47 3.39 6.00
N LYS A 52 5.34 2.67 5.28
CA LYS A 52 5.04 2.09 3.98
C LYS A 52 5.75 0.76 3.80
N VAL A 53 5.04 -0.21 3.24
CA VAL A 53 5.64 -1.40 2.65
C VAL A 53 5.12 -1.62 1.23
N GLY A 54 5.92 -2.27 0.40
CA GLY A 54 5.50 -2.94 -0.83
C GLY A 54 5.61 -4.44 -0.61
N PHE A 55 4.87 -5.24 -1.37
CA PHE A 55 4.99 -6.68 -1.32
C PHE A 55 4.70 -7.33 -2.66
N VAL A 56 5.30 -8.50 -2.86
CA VAL A 56 4.98 -9.38 -3.98
C VAL A 56 3.68 -10.11 -3.68
N ASP A 57 2.73 -10.07 -4.60
CA ASP A 57 1.58 -10.97 -4.54
C ASP A 57 1.95 -12.24 -5.30
N THR A 58 1.90 -13.41 -4.64
CA THR A 58 2.41 -14.66 -5.22
C THR A 58 1.63 -15.15 -6.45
N ARG A 59 0.54 -14.47 -6.81
CA ARG A 59 -0.30 -14.74 -7.99
C ARG A 59 0.04 -13.84 -9.17
N VAL A 60 0.94 -12.86 -9.01
CA VAL A 60 1.42 -11.99 -10.08
C VAL A 60 2.54 -12.70 -10.84
N ASN A 61 2.51 -12.60 -12.17
CA ASN A 61 3.64 -12.97 -13.01
C ASN A 61 4.68 -11.85 -12.95
N LEU A 62 5.81 -12.09 -12.29
CA LEU A 62 6.85 -11.07 -12.11
C LEU A 62 7.52 -10.64 -13.42
N ALA A 63 7.45 -11.47 -14.47
CA ALA A 63 7.97 -11.10 -15.80
C ALA A 63 7.20 -9.93 -16.43
N ASP A 64 5.95 -9.71 -16.01
CA ASP A 64 5.10 -8.61 -16.51
C ASP A 64 5.16 -7.37 -15.60
N ALA A 65 5.93 -7.42 -14.51
CA ALA A 65 6.04 -6.36 -13.52
C ALA A 65 7.33 -5.54 -13.67
N VAL A 66 7.33 -4.34 -13.11
CA VAL A 66 8.55 -3.53 -13.00
C VAL A 66 9.55 -4.26 -12.10
N ASP A 67 10.81 -4.38 -12.54
CA ASP A 67 11.86 -5.02 -11.75
C ASP A 67 12.45 -4.12 -10.65
N THR A 68 11.56 -3.59 -9.82
CA THR A 68 11.89 -2.74 -8.67
C THR A 68 11.24 -3.33 -7.42
N PRO A 69 12.01 -3.69 -6.38
CA PRO A 69 11.46 -4.19 -5.13
C PRO A 69 10.40 -3.25 -4.53
N GLY A 70 9.28 -3.83 -4.08
CA GLY A 70 8.17 -3.09 -3.51
C GLY A 70 7.38 -2.22 -4.49
N ASP A 71 7.63 -2.32 -5.80
CA ASP A 71 6.78 -1.69 -6.81
C ASP A 71 5.36 -2.27 -6.78
N ILE A 72 4.37 -1.40 -7.03
CA ILE A 72 2.96 -1.79 -6.94
C ILE A 72 2.59 -2.87 -7.96
N SER A 73 3.22 -2.88 -9.14
CA SER A 73 2.95 -3.85 -10.21
C SER A 73 3.29 -5.29 -9.81
N ARG A 74 4.22 -5.48 -8.86
CA ARG A 74 4.62 -6.80 -8.32
C ARG A 74 3.60 -7.41 -7.37
N GLY A 75 2.59 -6.65 -6.94
CA GLY A 75 1.52 -7.18 -6.09
C GLY A 75 0.73 -6.11 -5.36
N GLY A 76 1.39 -5.38 -4.46
CA GLY A 76 0.68 -4.44 -3.63
C GLY A 76 1.55 -3.67 -2.66
N GLY A 77 0.90 -2.88 -1.83
CA GLY A 77 1.55 -2.15 -0.76
C GLY A 77 0.59 -1.61 0.27
N ILE A 78 1.13 -1.26 1.44
CA ILE A 78 0.38 -0.69 2.56
C ILE A 78 0.99 0.65 2.91
N LYS A 79 0.14 1.66 3.14
CA LYS A 79 0.51 2.95 3.71
C LYS A 79 -0.25 3.18 5.00
N VAL A 80 0.45 3.57 6.08
CA VAL A 80 -0.16 3.96 7.36
C VAL A 80 -0.28 5.47 7.41
N ARG A 81 -1.49 5.96 7.70
CA ARG A 81 -1.83 7.38 7.84
C ARG A 81 -2.45 7.65 9.21
N PRO A 82 -2.46 8.91 9.67
CA PRO A 82 -2.93 9.24 11.02
C PRO A 82 -4.35 8.77 11.35
N ASN A 83 -5.25 8.72 10.36
CA ASN A 83 -6.63 8.29 10.53
C ASN A 83 -7.28 7.88 9.21
N ARG A 84 -8.53 7.40 9.29
CA ARG A 84 -9.34 6.96 8.13
C ARG A 84 -9.56 8.06 7.10
N ALA A 85 -9.81 9.30 7.53
CA ALA A 85 -10.01 10.40 6.61
C ALA A 85 -8.73 10.69 5.80
N ALA A 86 -7.57 10.65 6.44
CA ALA A 86 -6.28 10.82 5.76
C ALA A 86 -5.99 9.69 4.77
N ALA A 87 -6.22 8.42 5.18
CA ALA A 87 -6.06 7.27 4.28
C ALA A 87 -7.00 7.34 3.07
N ARG A 88 -8.28 7.70 3.29
CA ARG A 88 -9.28 7.89 2.25
C ARG A 88 -8.90 9.03 1.30
N LYS A 89 -8.47 10.18 1.82
CA LYS A 89 -8.01 11.32 1.01
C LYS A 89 -6.89 10.91 0.05
N ARG A 90 -5.97 10.05 0.49
CA ARG A 90 -4.91 9.54 -0.39
C ARG A 90 -5.43 8.60 -1.47
N ALA A 91 -6.29 7.65 -1.11
CA ALA A 91 -6.90 6.75 -2.09
C ALA A 91 -7.65 7.56 -3.16
N ASP A 92 -8.44 8.55 -2.73
CA ASP A 92 -9.20 9.42 -3.63
C ASP A 92 -8.27 10.24 -4.54
N TYR A 93 -7.16 10.77 -4.00
CA TYR A 93 -6.16 11.49 -4.79
C TYR A 93 -5.53 10.61 -5.87
N ILE A 94 -5.12 9.39 -5.53
CA ILE A 94 -4.51 8.44 -6.47
C ILE A 94 -5.49 8.15 -7.59
N ARG A 95 -6.73 7.74 -7.26
CA ARG A 95 -7.75 7.43 -8.26
C ARG A 95 -8.08 8.60 -9.19
N LYS A 96 -8.14 9.82 -8.64
CA LYS A 96 -8.37 11.03 -9.43
C LYS A 96 -7.24 11.27 -10.43
N ILE A 97 -5.99 11.17 -10.00
CA ILE A 97 -4.84 11.39 -10.90
C ILE A 97 -4.75 10.30 -11.96
N THR A 98 -4.88 9.02 -11.60
CA THR A 98 -4.83 7.92 -12.58
C THR A 98 -5.95 8.02 -13.61
N ALA A 99 -7.13 8.49 -13.19
CA ALA A 99 -8.24 8.74 -14.10
C ALA A 99 -7.99 9.95 -15.01
N ALA A 100 -7.50 11.06 -14.45
CA ALA A 100 -7.20 12.28 -15.21
C ALA A 100 -6.09 12.08 -16.25
N LEU A 101 -5.08 11.25 -15.93
CA LEU A 101 -4.00 10.90 -16.86
C LEU A 101 -4.41 9.88 -17.93
N GLY A 102 -5.65 9.36 -17.90
CA GLY A 102 -6.10 8.35 -18.85
C GLY A 102 -5.27 7.06 -18.79
N MET A 103 -4.76 6.70 -17.60
CA MET A 103 -3.91 5.52 -17.38
C MET A 103 -4.73 4.41 -16.70
N PRO A 104 -5.65 3.74 -17.41
CA PRO A 104 -6.47 2.70 -16.84
C PRO A 104 -5.62 1.56 -16.30
N THR A 105 -4.42 1.32 -16.85
CA THR A 105 -3.38 0.35 -16.42
C THR A 105 -2.61 0.75 -15.16
N MET A 106 -2.85 1.94 -14.59
CA MET A 106 -2.37 2.33 -13.26
C MET A 106 -3.46 2.38 -12.17
N ARG A 107 -4.71 2.02 -12.46
CA ARG A 107 -5.75 1.90 -11.44
C ARG A 107 -5.42 0.74 -10.50
N GLU A 108 -5.40 0.97 -9.20
CA GLU A 108 -5.24 -0.12 -8.23
C GLU A 108 -6.53 -0.35 -7.45
N TYR A 109 -6.65 -1.53 -6.82
CA TYR A 109 -7.69 -1.76 -5.84
C TYR A 109 -7.25 -1.13 -4.51
N ASP A 110 -7.81 0.02 -4.19
CA ASP A 110 -7.57 0.73 -2.94
C ASP A 110 -8.59 0.32 -1.87
N CYS A 111 -8.11 -0.24 -0.76
CA CYS A 111 -8.92 -0.61 0.40
C CYS A 111 -8.48 0.21 1.63
N VAL A 112 -9.43 0.89 2.27
CA VAL A 112 -9.18 1.72 3.46
C VAL A 112 -9.83 1.11 4.69
N ARG A 113 -9.06 0.94 5.76
CA ARG A 113 -9.57 0.53 7.09
C ARG A 113 -8.77 1.19 8.19
N GLY A 114 -9.43 1.90 9.10
CA GLY A 114 -8.74 2.78 10.05
C GLY A 114 -7.76 3.71 9.30
N GLY A 115 -6.55 3.91 9.85
CA GLY A 115 -5.47 4.65 9.19
C GLY A 115 -4.76 3.90 8.06
N TYR A 116 -5.16 2.69 7.71
CA TYR A 116 -4.48 1.84 6.73
C TYR A 116 -5.06 2.01 5.33
N LEU A 117 -4.18 2.22 4.34
CA LEU A 117 -4.49 2.13 2.93
C LEU A 117 -3.73 0.92 2.35
N LEU A 118 -4.47 -0.15 2.04
CA LEU A 118 -3.99 -1.30 1.27
C LEU A 118 -4.25 -1.03 -0.21
N ARG A 119 -3.24 -1.23 -1.05
CA ARG A 119 -3.31 -1.10 -2.50
C ARG A 119 -2.90 -2.42 -3.12
N ILE A 120 -3.70 -2.93 -4.05
CA ILE A 120 -3.41 -4.16 -4.79
C ILE A 120 -3.38 -3.84 -6.28
N THR A 121 -2.36 -4.34 -6.97
CA THR A 121 -2.25 -4.23 -8.43
C THR A 121 -3.50 -4.73 -9.14
N GLN A 122 -3.87 -4.06 -10.22
CA GLN A 122 -4.94 -4.54 -11.10
C GLN A 122 -4.50 -5.55 -12.15
N THR A 123 -3.22 -5.89 -12.23
CA THR A 123 -2.79 -7.06 -13.02
C THR A 123 -3.49 -8.33 -12.51
N LEU A 124 -3.92 -8.32 -11.24
CA LEU A 124 -4.88 -9.27 -10.69
C LEU A 124 -6.32 -8.89 -11.05
N THR A 125 -7.08 -9.86 -11.56
CA THR A 125 -8.51 -9.67 -11.85
C THR A 125 -9.32 -9.43 -10.56
N PRO A 126 -10.50 -8.77 -10.64
CA PRO A 126 -11.33 -8.50 -9.45
C PRO A 126 -11.74 -9.77 -8.69
N ALA A 127 -11.88 -10.90 -9.38
CA ALA A 127 -12.16 -12.20 -8.75
C ALA A 127 -11.01 -12.67 -7.85
N ARG A 128 -9.76 -12.34 -8.21
CA ARG A 128 -8.56 -12.67 -7.45
C ARG A 128 -8.35 -11.71 -6.27
N THR A 129 -8.81 -10.46 -6.33
CA THR A 129 -8.57 -9.48 -5.26
C THR A 129 -9.64 -9.44 -4.15
N ARG A 130 -10.84 -9.99 -4.39
CA ARG A 130 -11.95 -10.02 -3.40
C ARG A 130 -11.64 -10.70 -2.06
N ARG A 131 -10.60 -11.54 -2.00
CA ARG A 131 -10.18 -12.26 -0.78
C ARG A 131 -9.23 -11.46 0.11
N THR A 132 -8.66 -10.38 -0.39
CA THR A 132 -7.64 -9.58 0.30
C THR A 132 -8.30 -8.38 0.97
N LYS A 133 -8.60 -8.50 2.27
CA LYS A 133 -9.20 -7.42 3.06
C LYS A 133 -8.29 -7.06 4.23
N PRO A 134 -8.03 -5.76 4.50
CA PRO A 134 -7.36 -5.37 5.73
C PRO A 134 -8.23 -5.75 6.96
N PRO A 135 -7.60 -6.14 8.08
CA PRO A 135 -8.25 -6.68 9.28
C PRO A 135 -8.99 -5.63 10.08
#